data_AF-Q47VX0-F1
#
_entry.id   AF-Q47VX0-F1
#
_cell.length_a   1.000
_cell.length_b   1.000
_cell.length_c   1.000
_cell.angle_alpha   90.00
_cell.angle_beta   90.00
_cell.angle_gamma   90.00
#
_symmetry.space_group_name_H-M   'P 1'
#
loop_
_entity.id
_entity.type
_entity.pdbx_description
1 polymer ?
#
loop_
_entity_poly.entity_id
_entity_poly.type
_entity_poly.pdbx_seq_one_letter_code
_entity_poly.pdbx_strand_id
1 'polypeptide(L)'
;MKKLTMFTFFYVVVTISLLIFSTNSSAKKRCKPLLEKLHNVQMMQRKNYSLKRGQSLRAKEDKARDKWWQCENSSLSAFKSKYGTKKKKAKKKQKSTTHYAKLNKVKLKLPKKMATFNQDSAIVIKSKYHGDKKLAWLQFYQQPIKCQRPKNINVFAFCSEDKLQQRETFEHKYIQ
;
A
#
# COMPACT_ATOMS: atom_id res chain seq x y z
N MET A 1 -58.09 4.17 -35.03
CA MET A 1 -56.97 5.07 -34.67
C MET A 1 -56.09 4.55 -33.52
N LYS A 2 -56.64 3.92 -32.46
CA LYS A 2 -55.86 3.43 -31.29
C LYS A 2 -54.79 2.35 -31.60
N LYS A 3 -54.97 1.52 -32.63
CA LYS A 3 -53.97 0.52 -33.01
C LYS A 3 -52.74 1.15 -33.67
N LEU A 4 -52.93 2.21 -34.46
CA LEU A 4 -51.85 2.92 -35.16
C LEU A 4 -50.97 3.71 -34.17
N THR A 5 -51.56 4.26 -33.11
CA THR A 5 -50.83 4.93 -32.02
C THR A 5 -50.01 3.94 -31.16
N MET A 6 -50.48 2.70 -30.99
CA MET A 6 -49.73 1.66 -30.27
C MET A 6 -48.52 1.15 -31.08
N PHE A 7 -48.67 0.97 -32.40
CA PHE A 7 -47.55 0.57 -33.26
C PHE A 7 -46.49 1.66 -33.39
N THR A 8 -46.91 2.93 -33.48
CA THR A 8 -45.97 4.06 -33.51
C THR A 8 -45.23 4.22 -32.18
N PHE A 9 -45.92 4.07 -31.05
CA PHE A 9 -45.26 4.06 -29.73
C PHE A 9 -44.24 2.92 -29.61
N PHE A 10 -44.57 1.71 -30.07
CA PHE A 10 -43.65 0.58 -30.07
C PHE A 10 -42.41 0.85 -30.96
N TYR A 11 -42.60 1.41 -32.16
CA TYR A 11 -41.49 1.80 -33.03
C TYR A 11 -40.60 2.89 -32.41
N VAL A 12 -41.18 3.85 -31.70
CA VAL A 12 -40.42 4.88 -30.98
C VAL A 12 -39.61 4.26 -29.83
N VAL A 13 -40.17 3.34 -29.06
CA VAL A 13 -39.44 2.64 -27.98
C VAL A 13 -38.30 1.78 -28.52
N VAL A 14 -38.52 1.08 -29.65
CA VAL A 14 -37.51 0.25 -30.31
C VAL A 14 -36.37 1.12 -30.86
N THR A 15 -36.68 2.24 -31.49
CA THR A 15 -35.66 3.17 -32.03
C THR A 15 -34.84 3.85 -30.94
N ILE A 16 -35.47 4.27 -29.83
CA ILE A 16 -34.76 4.80 -28.66
C ILE A 16 -33.82 3.74 -28.06
N SER A 17 -34.27 2.49 -27.97
CA SER A 17 -33.45 1.38 -27.46
C SER A 17 -32.23 1.13 -28.35
N LEU A 18 -32.39 1.11 -29.68
CA LEU A 18 -31.29 0.95 -30.64
C LEU A 18 -30.25 2.10 -30.56
N LEU A 19 -30.69 3.33 -30.29
CA LEU A 19 -29.79 4.48 -30.13
C LEU A 19 -28.96 4.39 -28.83
N ILE A 20 -29.50 3.84 -27.74
CA ILE A 20 -28.76 3.68 -26.47
C ILE A 20 -27.68 2.59 -26.59
N PHE A 21 -27.96 1.48 -27.29
CA PHE A 21 -27.00 0.37 -27.42
C PHE A 21 -25.88 0.62 -28.46
N SER A 22 -26.07 1.54 -29.41
CA SER A 22 -25.11 1.77 -30.51
C SER A 22 -23.87 2.60 -30.15
N THR A 23 -23.86 3.29 -29.00
CA THR A 23 -22.74 4.16 -28.58
C THR A 23 -21.47 3.43 -28.10
N ASN A 24 -21.48 2.09 -28.05
CA ASN A 24 -20.33 1.30 -27.61
C ASN A 24 -19.38 0.84 -28.74
N SER A 25 -19.43 1.49 -29.90
CA SER A 25 -18.80 0.98 -31.11
C SER A 25 -17.37 1.53 -31.36
N SER A 26 -16.41 0.61 -31.31
CA SER A 26 -15.04 0.63 -31.88
C SER A 26 -13.93 1.54 -31.34
N ALA A 27 -14.17 2.71 -30.75
CA ALA A 27 -13.06 3.54 -30.23
C ALA A 27 -12.37 2.95 -28.98
N LYS A 28 -13.08 2.13 -28.19
CA LYS A 28 -12.65 1.60 -26.88
C LYS A 28 -11.91 0.25 -26.92
N LYS A 29 -11.94 -0.50 -28.04
CA LYS A 29 -11.25 -1.80 -28.16
C LYS A 29 -9.74 -1.70 -27.95
N ARG A 30 -9.14 -0.54 -28.28
CA ARG A 30 -7.70 -0.28 -28.14
C ARG A 30 -7.20 -0.12 -26.70
N CYS A 31 -8.08 0.25 -25.76
CA CYS A 31 -7.70 0.47 -24.35
C CYS A 31 -7.84 -0.82 -23.51
N LYS A 32 -8.42 -1.89 -24.07
CA LYS A 32 -8.50 -3.23 -23.47
C LYS A 32 -7.17 -3.77 -22.93
N PRO A 33 -6.04 -3.72 -23.67
CA PRO A 33 -4.76 -4.20 -23.12
C PRO A 33 -4.26 -3.36 -21.92
N LEU A 34 -4.61 -2.07 -21.84
CA LEU A 34 -4.28 -1.22 -20.69
C LEU A 34 -5.16 -1.55 -19.48
N LEU A 35 -6.43 -1.88 -19.72
CA LEU A 35 -7.36 -2.33 -18.70
C LEU A 35 -6.94 -3.69 -18.12
N GLU A 36 -6.57 -4.64 -18.97
CA GLU A 36 -6.07 -5.95 -18.55
C GLU A 36 -4.80 -5.83 -17.68
N LYS A 37 -3.90 -4.91 -18.07
CA LYS A 37 -2.72 -4.58 -17.27
C LYS A 37 -3.07 -3.99 -15.90
N LEU A 38 -4.11 -3.16 -15.81
CA LEU A 38 -4.61 -2.63 -14.55
C LEU A 38 -5.15 -3.76 -13.65
N HIS A 39 -5.97 -4.65 -14.21
CA HIS A 39 -6.51 -5.80 -13.48
C HIS A 39 -5.41 -6.76 -12.98
N ASN A 40 -4.38 -7.00 -13.78
CA ASN A 40 -3.24 -7.81 -13.35
C ASN A 40 -2.54 -7.18 -12.12
N VAL A 41 -2.30 -5.86 -12.12
CA VAL A 41 -1.72 -5.18 -10.96
C VAL A 41 -2.65 -5.27 -9.73
N GLN A 42 -3.96 -5.15 -9.91
CA GLN A 42 -4.94 -5.32 -8.83
C GLN A 42 -4.93 -6.74 -8.26
N MET A 43 -4.86 -7.76 -9.12
CA MET A 43 -4.73 -9.16 -8.69
C MET A 43 -3.44 -9.39 -7.90
N MET A 44 -2.34 -8.76 -8.32
CA MET A 44 -1.07 -8.81 -7.60
C MET A 44 -1.12 -8.06 -6.25
N GLN A 45 -1.93 -7.01 -6.13
CA GLN A 45 -2.16 -6.34 -4.85
C GLN A 45 -2.93 -7.22 -3.87
N ARG A 46 -3.94 -7.98 -4.34
CA ARG A 46 -4.68 -8.94 -3.49
C ARG A 46 -3.81 -10.06 -2.93
N LYS A 47 -2.73 -10.42 -3.63
CA LYS A 47 -1.78 -11.48 -3.25
C LYS A 47 -0.56 -10.98 -2.47
N ASN A 48 -0.52 -9.73 -2.04
CA ASN A 48 0.73 -9.10 -1.63
C ASN A 48 1.00 -9.24 -0.12
N TYR A 49 2.11 -9.90 0.24
CA TYR A 49 2.42 -10.26 1.64
C TYR A 49 3.30 -9.26 2.41
N SER A 50 3.81 -8.19 1.78
CA SER A 50 4.68 -7.21 2.45
C SER A 50 4.35 -5.75 2.13
N LEU A 51 4.52 -4.89 3.14
CA LEU A 51 4.17 -3.46 3.08
C LEU A 51 4.95 -2.70 2.00
N LYS A 52 6.26 -2.94 1.88
CA LYS A 52 7.12 -2.33 0.84
C LYS A 52 6.68 -2.75 -0.57
N ARG A 53 6.32 -4.01 -0.76
CA ARG A 53 5.79 -4.51 -2.04
C ARG A 53 4.42 -3.91 -2.33
N GLY A 54 3.58 -3.74 -1.32
CA GLY A 54 2.27 -3.06 -1.39
C GLY A 54 2.38 -1.65 -1.93
N GLN A 55 3.24 -0.83 -1.32
CA GLN A 55 3.49 0.56 -1.76
C GLN A 55 3.97 0.61 -3.22
N SER A 56 4.88 -0.28 -3.62
CA SER A 56 5.37 -0.33 -5.00
C SER A 56 4.29 -0.73 -6.01
N LEU A 57 3.38 -1.65 -5.64
CA LEU A 57 2.26 -2.05 -6.50
C LEU A 57 1.18 -0.97 -6.58
N ARG A 58 0.96 -0.19 -5.52
CA ARG A 58 0.06 0.97 -5.53
C ARG A 58 0.52 2.02 -6.54
N ALA A 59 1.80 2.37 -6.50
CA ALA A 59 2.39 3.29 -7.47
C ALA A 59 2.35 2.76 -8.92
N LYS A 60 2.36 1.43 -9.12
CA LYS A 60 2.18 0.81 -10.44
C LYS A 60 0.72 0.83 -10.90
N GLU A 61 -0.21 0.62 -9.96
CA GLU A 61 -1.64 0.68 -10.22
C GLU A 61 -2.05 2.10 -10.64
N ASP A 62 -1.65 3.12 -9.88
CA ASP A 62 -1.98 4.52 -10.18
C ASP A 62 -1.52 4.91 -11.58
N LYS A 63 -0.31 4.49 -11.97
CA LYS A 63 0.23 4.72 -13.33
C LYS A 63 -0.52 3.95 -14.41
N ALA A 64 -0.97 2.73 -14.13
CA ALA A 64 -1.75 1.94 -15.08
C ALA A 64 -3.16 2.52 -15.26
N ARG A 65 -3.77 2.96 -14.15
CA ARG A 65 -5.09 3.58 -14.10
C ARG A 65 -5.09 4.92 -14.84
N ASP A 66 -4.11 5.79 -14.59
CA ASP A 66 -3.96 7.06 -15.30
C ASP A 66 -3.82 6.86 -16.81
N LYS A 67 -3.03 5.88 -17.24
CA LYS A 67 -2.87 5.54 -18.67
C LYS A 67 -4.16 5.01 -19.29
N TRP A 68 -4.88 4.14 -18.59
CA TRP A 68 -6.15 3.61 -19.08
C TRP A 68 -7.20 4.73 -19.17
N TRP A 69 -7.33 5.56 -18.13
CA TRP A 69 -8.25 6.69 -18.07
C TRP A 69 -7.99 7.69 -19.20
N GLN A 70 -6.72 8.04 -19.42
CA GLN A 70 -6.37 8.92 -20.53
C GLN A 70 -6.55 8.26 -21.89
N CYS A 71 -6.41 6.93 -22.01
CA CYS A 71 -6.73 6.23 -23.26
C CYS A 71 -8.22 6.30 -23.59
N GLU A 72 -9.09 6.23 -22.58
CA GLU A 72 -10.54 6.25 -22.72
C GLU A 72 -11.11 7.66 -22.93
N ASN A 73 -10.63 8.65 -22.17
CA ASN A 73 -11.19 10.01 -22.18
C ASN A 73 -10.49 10.98 -23.15
N SER A 74 -9.32 10.65 -23.70
CA SER A 74 -8.60 11.56 -24.62
C SER A 74 -8.56 11.05 -26.06
N SER A 75 -8.42 11.99 -27.00
CA SER A 75 -8.26 11.68 -28.42
C SER A 75 -6.99 10.84 -28.65
N LEU A 76 -6.97 10.06 -29.74
CA LEU A 76 -5.86 9.17 -30.07
C LEU A 76 -4.53 9.94 -30.17
N SER A 77 -4.56 11.11 -30.82
CA SER A 77 -3.41 11.99 -30.99
C SER A 77 -2.90 12.52 -29.65
N ALA A 78 -3.79 12.95 -28.75
CA ALA A 78 -3.44 13.41 -27.41
C ALA A 78 -2.78 12.28 -26.60
N PHE A 79 -3.39 11.09 -26.58
CA PHE A 79 -2.83 9.93 -25.87
C PHE A 79 -1.44 9.52 -26.42
N LYS A 80 -1.28 9.44 -27.75
CA LYS A 80 0.01 9.12 -28.39
C LYS A 80 1.08 10.20 -28.16
N SER A 81 0.70 11.47 -28.07
CA SER A 81 1.67 12.54 -27.79
C SER A 81 2.31 12.40 -26.39
N LYS A 82 1.52 11.94 -25.41
CA LYS A 82 1.92 11.85 -23.99
C LYS A 82 2.51 10.49 -23.60
N TYR A 83 1.92 9.40 -24.10
CA TYR A 83 2.34 8.02 -23.77
C TYR A 83 2.80 7.19 -24.96
N GLY A 84 2.66 7.71 -26.18
CA GLY A 84 3.23 7.06 -27.36
C GLY A 84 4.74 6.94 -27.19
N THR A 85 5.29 5.93 -27.84
CA THR A 85 6.72 5.69 -27.92
C THR A 85 7.39 6.87 -28.63
N LYS A 86 7.73 7.92 -27.87
CA LYS A 86 8.85 8.78 -28.26
C LYS A 86 10.00 7.81 -28.48
N LYS A 87 10.45 7.65 -29.73
CA LYS A 87 11.70 6.95 -30.05
C LYS A 87 12.72 7.49 -29.07
N LYS A 88 13.07 6.69 -28.05
CA LYS A 88 14.16 7.04 -27.15
C LYS A 88 15.35 7.20 -28.09
N LYS A 89 15.83 8.43 -28.32
CA LYS A 89 17.17 8.61 -28.89
C LYS A 89 18.06 7.69 -28.06
N ALA A 90 18.62 6.68 -28.71
CA ALA A 90 19.41 5.67 -28.05
C ALA A 90 20.47 6.40 -27.23
N LYS A 91 20.36 6.36 -25.90
CA LYS A 91 21.47 6.81 -25.06
C LYS A 91 22.62 5.88 -25.41
N LYS A 92 23.62 6.41 -26.12
CA LYS A 92 24.90 5.75 -26.38
C LYS A 92 25.33 5.14 -25.03
N LYS A 93 25.44 3.80 -24.97
CA LYS A 93 26.06 3.14 -23.82
C LYS A 93 27.49 3.68 -23.73
N GLN A 94 27.73 4.64 -22.82
CA GLN A 94 29.09 4.88 -22.37
C GLN A 94 29.53 3.59 -21.68
N LYS A 95 30.59 2.97 -22.22
CA LYS A 95 31.29 1.86 -21.58
C LYS A 95 31.65 2.32 -20.19
N SER A 96 31.17 1.63 -19.16
CA SER A 96 31.57 1.87 -17.79
C SER A 96 33.05 1.49 -17.66
N THR A 97 33.94 2.47 -17.73
CA THR A 97 35.25 2.33 -17.11
C THR A 97 35.02 2.37 -15.61
N THR A 98 35.48 1.33 -14.93
CA THR A 98 35.40 1.13 -13.49
C THR A 98 36.24 2.20 -12.80
N HIS A 99 35.68 3.39 -12.61
CA HIS A 99 36.30 4.39 -11.76
C HIS A 99 35.98 3.98 -10.32
N TYR A 100 36.99 3.52 -9.59
CA TYR A 100 36.90 3.31 -8.16
C TYR A 100 36.29 4.57 -7.53
N ALA A 101 35.08 4.41 -6.98
CA ALA A 101 34.38 5.49 -6.33
C ALA A 101 35.21 5.91 -5.12
N LYS A 102 35.81 7.10 -5.20
CA LYS A 102 36.42 7.76 -4.04
C LYS A 102 35.34 7.78 -2.95
N LEU A 103 35.59 7.07 -1.85
CA LEU A 103 34.72 7.07 -0.67
C LEU A 103 34.57 8.51 -0.20
N ASN A 104 33.46 9.15 -0.59
CA ASN A 104 33.06 10.42 -0.02
C ASN A 104 32.81 10.14 1.46
N LYS A 105 33.66 10.71 2.34
CA LYS A 105 33.43 10.75 3.78
C LYS A 105 32.03 11.30 4.00
N VAL A 106 31.08 10.41 4.29
CA VAL A 106 29.72 10.78 4.66
C VAL A 106 29.87 11.57 5.96
N LYS A 107 29.69 12.89 5.89
CA LYS A 107 29.49 13.70 7.10
C LYS A 107 28.28 13.09 7.79
N LEU A 108 28.50 12.38 8.90
CA LEU A 108 27.43 11.93 9.80
C LEU A 108 26.64 13.18 10.16
N LYS A 109 25.44 13.32 9.60
CA LYS A 109 24.49 14.31 10.11
C LYS A 109 24.14 13.82 11.50
N LEU A 110 24.41 14.66 12.51
CA LEU A 110 23.99 14.45 13.88
C LEU A 110 22.53 13.98 13.87
N PRO A 111 22.16 12.94 14.63
CA PRO A 111 20.77 12.51 14.70
C PRO A 111 19.92 13.73 15.05
N LYS A 112 18.93 14.03 14.19
CA LYS A 112 17.95 15.09 14.46
C LYS A 112 17.43 14.84 15.88
N LYS A 113 17.44 15.89 16.70
CA LYS A 113 16.94 15.88 18.08
C LYS A 113 15.68 15.03 18.12
N MET A 114 15.68 14.00 18.99
CA MET A 114 14.49 13.17 19.21
C MET A 114 13.31 14.11 19.42
N ALA A 115 12.24 13.93 18.66
CA ALA A 115 11.04 14.72 18.85
C ALA A 115 10.55 14.47 20.26
N THR A 116 10.64 15.48 21.12
CA THR A 116 10.00 15.44 22.44
C THR A 116 8.52 15.27 22.21
N PHE A 117 7.93 14.32 22.92
CA PHE A 117 6.50 14.04 22.86
C PHE A 117 5.74 15.23 23.46
N ASN A 118 5.31 16.16 22.61
CA ASN A 118 4.56 17.36 23.00
C ASN A 118 3.06 17.03 23.04
N GLN A 119 2.62 16.33 24.07
CA GLN A 119 1.19 16.24 24.37
C GLN A 119 0.95 16.84 25.76
N ASP A 120 0.10 17.86 25.82
CA ASP A 120 -0.35 18.52 27.05
C ASP A 120 -1.42 17.71 27.79
N SER A 121 -1.86 16.58 27.20
CA SER A 121 -2.74 15.64 27.87
C SER A 121 -1.94 14.76 28.83
N ALA A 122 -2.47 14.56 30.03
CA ALA A 122 -1.90 13.61 30.98
C ALA A 122 -1.82 12.22 30.31
N ILE A 123 -0.59 11.77 30.02
CA ILE A 123 -0.35 10.41 29.54
C ILE A 123 -0.61 9.49 30.72
N VAL A 124 -1.86 9.03 30.87
CA VAL A 124 -2.20 7.99 31.83
C VAL A 124 -1.60 6.69 31.32
N ILE A 125 -0.36 6.42 31.71
CA ILE A 125 0.28 5.12 31.52
C ILE A 125 -0.49 4.14 32.40
N LYS A 126 -1.48 3.46 31.82
CA LYS A 126 -2.22 2.38 32.48
C LYS A 126 -1.30 1.18 32.67
N SER A 127 -0.47 1.20 33.71
CA SER A 127 0.32 0.03 34.12
C SER A 127 -0.55 -0.91 34.95
N LYS A 128 -0.36 -2.23 34.80
CA LYS A 128 -1.10 -3.24 35.58
C LYS A 128 -0.83 -3.11 37.10
N TYR A 129 0.38 -2.70 37.47
CA TYR A 129 0.79 -2.50 38.86
C TYR A 129 1.14 -1.04 39.14
N HIS A 130 0.87 -0.60 40.36
CA HIS A 130 1.14 0.75 40.86
C HIS A 130 1.95 0.68 42.17
N GLY A 131 2.60 1.79 42.53
CA GLY A 131 3.37 1.91 43.78
C GLY A 131 4.45 0.84 43.93
N ASP A 132 4.57 0.28 45.14
CA ASP A 132 5.61 -0.67 45.51
C ASP A 132 5.53 -1.98 44.72
N LYS A 133 4.31 -2.42 44.40
CA LYS A 133 4.09 -3.61 43.56
C LYS A 133 4.71 -3.46 42.17
N LYS A 134 4.75 -2.23 41.63
CA LYS A 134 5.43 -1.95 40.36
C LYS A 134 6.94 -2.05 40.51
N LEU A 135 7.51 -1.54 41.60
CA LEU A 135 8.96 -1.65 41.87
C LEU A 135 9.37 -3.11 42.06
N ALA A 136 8.59 -3.87 42.84
CA ALA A 136 8.79 -5.30 43.04
C ALA A 136 8.69 -6.07 41.71
N TRP A 137 7.72 -5.74 40.86
CA TRP A 137 7.61 -6.34 39.52
C TRP A 137 8.83 -6.02 38.64
N LEU A 138 9.35 -4.78 38.69
CA LEU A 138 10.54 -4.40 37.93
C LEU A 138 11.81 -5.11 38.40
N GLN A 139 11.90 -5.42 39.70
CA GLN A 139 13.00 -6.20 40.26
C GLN A 139 12.88 -7.69 39.93
N PHE A 140 11.65 -8.23 39.93
CA PHE A 140 11.38 -9.63 39.65
C PHE A 140 11.49 -9.97 38.16
N TYR A 141 10.97 -9.12 37.29
CA TYR A 141 10.85 -9.39 35.86
C TYR A 141 12.21 -9.32 35.17
N GLN A 142 12.66 -10.45 34.62
CA GLN A 142 13.90 -10.53 33.86
C GLN A 142 13.57 -10.77 32.39
N GLN A 143 13.83 -9.76 31.55
CA GLN A 143 13.60 -9.88 30.12
C GLN A 143 14.81 -10.54 29.42
N PRO A 144 14.65 -11.70 28.78
CA PRO A 144 15.73 -12.31 28.01
C PRO A 144 16.20 -11.39 26.88
N ILE A 145 17.50 -11.42 26.53
CA ILE A 145 18.08 -10.58 25.47
C ILE A 145 17.35 -10.76 24.13
N LYS A 146 16.93 -12.01 23.82
CA LYS A 146 16.14 -12.36 22.63
C LYS A 146 14.78 -11.64 22.56
N CYS A 147 14.23 -11.23 23.70
CA CYS A 147 12.93 -10.56 23.82
C CYS A 147 13.03 -9.03 23.77
N GLN A 148 14.23 -8.45 23.89
CA GLN A 148 14.41 -7.01 23.72
C GLN A 148 14.13 -6.58 22.26
N ARG A 149 14.53 -7.42 21.30
CA ARG A 149 14.32 -7.21 19.85
C ARG A 149 14.02 -8.53 19.13
N PRO A 150 12.78 -9.04 19.20
CA PRO A 150 12.42 -10.28 18.51
C PRO A 150 12.54 -10.10 16.99
N LYS A 151 13.36 -10.94 16.34
CA LYS A 151 13.56 -10.90 14.88
C LYS A 151 12.47 -11.65 14.10
N ASN A 152 11.87 -12.65 14.74
CA ASN A 152 10.91 -13.57 14.14
C ASN A 152 9.62 -13.62 14.97
N ILE A 153 8.50 -13.96 14.33
CA ILE A 153 7.19 -14.08 14.99
C ILE A 153 7.18 -15.15 16.08
N ASN A 154 7.89 -16.26 15.89
CA ASN A 154 7.98 -17.32 16.90
C ASN A 154 8.69 -16.85 18.17
N VAL A 155 9.73 -16.01 18.01
CA VAL A 155 10.45 -15.42 19.16
C VAL A 155 9.53 -14.43 19.88
N PHE A 156 8.73 -13.67 19.14
CA PHE A 156 7.73 -12.79 19.72
C PHE A 156 6.69 -13.56 20.54
N ALA A 157 6.13 -14.64 19.99
CA ALA A 157 5.14 -15.49 20.68
C ALA A 157 5.71 -16.07 21.98
N PHE A 158 6.92 -16.65 21.90
CA PHE A 158 7.64 -17.14 23.08
C PHE A 158 7.79 -16.05 24.15
N CYS A 159 8.23 -14.84 23.76
CA CYS A 159 8.46 -13.75 24.70
C CYS A 159 7.16 -13.23 25.34
N SER A 160 6.03 -13.28 24.62
CA SER A 160 4.74 -12.93 25.19
C SER A 160 4.26 -13.95 26.21
N GLU A 161 4.45 -15.24 25.94
CA GLU A 161 4.08 -16.33 26.86
C GLU A 161 4.97 -16.36 28.11
N ASP A 162 6.29 -16.25 27.93
CA ASP A 162 7.25 -16.17 29.04
C ASP A 162 6.93 -15.00 29.99
N LYS A 163 6.58 -13.84 29.44
CA LYS A 163 6.15 -12.67 30.23
C LYS A 163 4.81 -12.91 30.96
N LEU A 164 3.91 -13.74 30.42
CA LEU A 164 2.68 -14.13 31.11
C LEU A 164 3.01 -15.06 32.29
N GLN A 165 3.84 -16.08 32.08
CA GLN A 165 4.24 -17.03 33.13
C GLN A 165 5.00 -16.34 34.29
N GLN A 166 5.96 -15.47 33.97
CA GLN A 166 6.65 -14.68 35.01
C GLN A 166 5.68 -13.81 35.81
N ARG A 167 4.60 -13.34 35.19
CA ARG A 167 3.58 -12.52 35.86
C ARG A 167 2.74 -13.34 36.81
N GLU A 168 2.29 -14.52 36.39
CA GLU A 168 1.53 -15.43 37.24
C GLU A 168 2.35 -15.86 38.45
N THR A 169 3.62 -16.23 38.23
CA THR A 169 4.54 -16.59 39.32
C THR A 169 4.81 -15.42 40.27
N PHE A 170 4.94 -14.20 39.77
CA PHE A 170 5.03 -13.00 40.62
C PHE A 170 3.74 -12.76 41.41
N GLU A 171 2.57 -12.91 40.79
CA GLU A 171 1.29 -12.71 41.46
C GLU A 171 1.10 -13.73 42.59
N HIS A 172 1.42 -15.00 42.35
CA HIS A 172 1.41 -16.02 43.40
C HIS A 172 2.39 -15.68 44.53
N LYS A 173 3.63 -15.29 44.21
CA LYS A 173 4.65 -14.93 45.23
C LYS A 173 4.36 -13.64 46.00
N TYR A 174 3.58 -12.72 45.42
CA TYR A 174 3.26 -11.44 46.05
C TYR A 174 2.00 -11.50 46.90
N ILE A 175 1.10 -12.47 46.64
CA ILE A 175 -0.12 -12.69 47.42
C ILE A 175 0.17 -13.53 48.68
N GLN A 176 1.17 -14.42 48.60
CA GLN A 176 1.62 -15.27 49.71
C GLN A 176 2.55 -14.50 50.66
#